data_AF-A0A3D1JT07-F1
#
_entry.id   AF-A0A3D1JT07-F1
#
_cell.length_a   1.000
_cell.length_b   1.000
_cell.length_c   1.000
_cell.angle_alpha   90.00
_cell.angle_beta   90.00
_cell.angle_gamma   90.00
#
_symmetry.space_group_name_H-M   'P 1'
#
loop_
_entity.id
_entity.type
_entity.pdbx_description
1 polymer ?
#
loop_
_entity_poly.entity_id
_entity_poly.type
_entity_poly.pdbx_seq_one_letter_code
_entity_poly.pdbx_strand_id
1 'polypeptide(L)'
;MASFVSIEDLIAKEYEQRYFDECRFIWQNYVPKSGQARNLQGELLREIEKIRIEAQDNGNVNWDDDFSYFCDFIAQSLVKQTIFSETEKEEIIEIMSYLKARGEYAARCNSGEISADMVQPENLAYLKDNLYDVVCDAIGKLQSLHPEPICYKRNKSLKR
;
A
#
# COMPACT_ATOMS: atom_id res chain seq x y z
N MET A 1 -18.18 14.26 17.32
CA MET A 1 -17.37 14.58 16.13
C MET A 1 -16.37 13.45 15.99
N ALA A 2 -16.34 12.76 14.85
CA ALA A 2 -15.29 11.77 14.63
C ALA A 2 -13.94 12.52 14.63
N SER A 3 -13.01 12.08 15.48
CA SER A 3 -11.65 12.61 15.47
C SER A 3 -11.00 12.17 14.16
N PHE A 4 -10.61 13.12 13.32
CA PHE A 4 -9.79 12.85 12.15
C PHE A 4 -8.48 12.23 12.63
N VAL A 5 -8.13 11.04 12.14
CA VAL A 5 -6.87 10.39 12.49
C VAL A 5 -5.78 11.00 11.60
N SER A 6 -4.82 11.68 12.20
CA SER A 6 -3.69 12.24 11.45
C SER A 6 -2.68 11.17 11.07
N ILE A 7 -1.91 11.39 10.01
CA ILE A 7 -0.82 10.48 9.64
C ILE A 7 0.24 10.41 10.74
N GLU A 8 0.46 11.49 11.49
CA GLU A 8 1.36 11.52 12.64
C GLU A 8 0.90 10.56 13.75
N ASP A 9 -0.40 10.50 14.02
CA ASP A 9 -0.97 9.56 15.00
C ASP A 9 -0.79 8.10 14.54
N LEU A 10 -0.99 7.83 13.24
CA LEU A 10 -0.80 6.49 12.66
C LEU A 10 0.66 6.05 12.71
N ILE A 11 1.60 6.98 12.48
CA ILE A 11 3.05 6.73 12.55
C ILE A 11 3.51 6.46 13.98
N ALA A 12 2.93 7.15 14.96
CA ALA A 12 3.29 7.02 16.38
C ALA A 12 2.71 5.76 17.03
N LYS A 13 1.65 5.20 16.46
CA LYS A 13 0.95 4.03 16.98
C LYS A 13 1.76 2.75 16.79
N GLU A 14 2.05 2.06 17.88
CA GLU A 14 2.45 0.64 17.82
C GLU A 14 1.29 -0.18 17.24
N TYR A 15 1.60 -0.99 16.23
CA TYR A 15 0.62 -1.78 15.51
C TYR A 15 1.09 -3.23 15.44
N GLU A 16 0.22 -4.14 15.86
CA GLU A 16 0.39 -5.58 15.69
C GLU A 16 -0.61 -6.05 14.64
N GLN A 17 -0.11 -6.70 13.60
CA GLN A 17 -0.93 -7.21 12.50
C GLN A 17 -1.92 -8.28 13.00
N ARG A 18 -3.21 -8.13 12.69
CA ARG A 18 -4.29 -9.00 13.20
C ARG A 18 -4.74 -10.07 12.21
N TYR A 19 -4.66 -9.80 10.90
CA TYR A 19 -5.11 -10.70 9.83
C TYR A 19 -3.93 -11.35 9.10
N PHE A 20 -2.89 -11.71 9.86
CA PHE A 20 -1.68 -12.29 9.31
C PHE A 20 -1.93 -13.64 8.62
N ASP A 21 -2.79 -14.50 9.18
CA ASP A 21 -3.08 -15.80 8.58
C ASP A 21 -3.90 -15.68 7.29
N GLU A 22 -4.80 -14.70 7.19
CA GLU A 22 -5.49 -14.38 5.94
C GLU A 22 -4.53 -13.81 4.89
N CYS A 23 -3.63 -12.90 5.27
CA CYS A 23 -2.59 -12.40 4.38
C CYS A 23 -1.69 -13.54 3.88
N ARG A 24 -1.29 -14.45 4.78
CA ARG A 24 -0.52 -15.66 4.42
C ARG A 24 -1.30 -16.54 3.45
N PHE A 25 -2.60 -16.74 3.65
CA PHE A 25 -3.44 -17.50 2.74
C PHE A 25 -3.47 -16.86 1.35
N ILE A 26 -3.70 -15.55 1.26
CA ILE A 26 -3.71 -14.81 -0.01
C ILE A 26 -2.35 -14.94 -0.69
N TRP A 27 -1.25 -14.78 0.05
CA TRP A 27 0.11 -14.90 -0.48
C TRP A 27 0.37 -16.27 -1.10
N GLN A 28 -0.03 -17.34 -0.41
CA GLN A 28 0.23 -18.71 -0.85
C GLN A 28 -0.65 -19.14 -2.03
N ASN A 29 -1.87 -18.61 -2.13
CA ASN A 29 -2.88 -19.13 -3.05
C ASN A 29 -3.21 -18.18 -4.22
N TYR A 30 -3.11 -16.86 -4.01
CA TYR A 30 -3.60 -15.84 -4.95
C TYR A 30 -2.50 -14.97 -5.55
N VAL A 31 -1.39 -14.76 -4.83
CA VAL A 31 -0.23 -14.02 -5.36
C VAL A 31 0.58 -14.92 -6.28
N PRO A 32 0.72 -14.59 -7.58
CA PRO A 32 1.52 -15.39 -8.50
C PRO A 32 3.01 -15.13 -8.29
N LYS A 33 3.85 -16.10 -8.69
CA LYS A 33 5.31 -15.92 -8.72
C LYS A 33 5.77 -14.74 -9.60
N SER A 34 4.97 -14.38 -10.60
CA SER A 34 5.28 -13.31 -11.55
C SER A 34 4.01 -12.71 -12.14
N GLY A 35 4.04 -11.39 -12.37
CA GLY A 35 2.94 -10.64 -12.96
C GLY A 35 1.77 -10.39 -12.00
N GLN A 36 0.66 -9.92 -12.58
CA GLN A 36 -0.54 -9.56 -11.82
C GLN A 36 -1.33 -10.78 -11.37
N ALA A 37 -1.94 -10.70 -10.18
CA ALA A 37 -2.80 -11.74 -9.65
C ALA A 37 -4.06 -11.94 -10.51
N ARG A 38 -4.79 -13.03 -10.25
CA ARG A 38 -6.04 -13.33 -10.99
C ARG A 38 -7.29 -12.82 -10.27
N ASN A 39 -7.16 -12.38 -9.03
CA ASN A 39 -8.24 -11.87 -8.20
C ASN A 39 -7.78 -10.64 -7.43
N LEU A 40 -8.75 -9.87 -6.93
CA LEU A 40 -8.52 -8.59 -6.28
C LEU A 40 -7.67 -8.76 -5.01
N GLN A 41 -8.01 -9.71 -4.14
CA GLN A 41 -7.28 -9.91 -2.88
C GLN A 41 -5.78 -10.16 -3.12
N GLY A 42 -5.46 -11.04 -4.05
CA GLY A 42 -4.07 -11.34 -4.44
C GLY A 42 -3.36 -10.13 -5.04
N GLU A 43 -4.05 -9.32 -5.83
CA GLU A 43 -3.42 -8.15 -6.45
C GLU A 43 -3.11 -7.07 -5.41
N LEU A 44 -4.06 -6.78 -4.53
CA LEU A 44 -3.87 -5.80 -3.47
C LEU A 44 -2.69 -6.18 -2.58
N LEU A 45 -2.60 -7.46 -2.16
CA LEU A 45 -1.48 -7.92 -1.32
C LEU A 45 -0.15 -7.88 -2.09
N ARG A 46 -0.13 -8.29 -3.36
CA ARG A 46 1.07 -8.22 -4.20
C ARG A 46 1.59 -6.78 -4.34
N GLU A 47 0.69 -5.83 -4.53
CA GLU A 47 1.03 -4.43 -4.74
C GLU A 47 1.55 -3.75 -3.47
N ILE A 48 0.89 -3.94 -2.32
CA ILE A 48 1.36 -3.34 -1.06
C ILE A 48 2.71 -3.90 -0.63
N GLU A 49 2.96 -5.20 -0.84
CA GLU A 49 4.26 -5.81 -0.53
C GLU A 49 5.35 -5.33 -1.50
N LYS A 50 5.02 -5.05 -2.77
CA LYS A 50 5.98 -4.40 -3.68
C LYS A 50 6.31 -2.97 -3.24
N ILE A 51 5.32 -2.20 -2.79
CA ILE A 51 5.56 -0.85 -2.24
C ILE A 51 6.44 -0.95 -0.99
N ARG A 52 6.15 -1.90 -0.09
CA ARG A 52 6.93 -2.16 1.13
C ARG A 52 8.39 -2.45 0.80
N ILE A 53 8.66 -3.40 -0.09
CA ILE A 53 10.02 -3.77 -0.53
C ILE A 53 10.72 -2.56 -1.18
N GLU A 54 10.03 -1.82 -2.05
CA GLU A 54 10.63 -0.67 -2.70
C GLU A 54 11.05 0.42 -1.70
N ALA A 55 10.22 0.69 -0.70
CA ALA A 55 10.55 1.66 0.33
C ALA A 55 11.64 1.15 1.29
N GLN A 56 11.49 -0.06 1.83
CA GLN A 56 12.34 -0.59 2.90
C GLN A 56 13.70 -1.07 2.39
N ASP A 57 13.75 -1.73 1.23
CA ASP A 57 14.98 -2.34 0.72
C ASP A 57 15.68 -1.42 -0.28
N ASN A 58 14.91 -0.69 -1.12
CA ASN A 58 15.47 0.13 -2.20
C ASN A 58 15.43 1.64 -1.91
N GLY A 59 14.83 2.08 -0.80
CA GLY A 59 14.72 3.50 -0.45
C GLY A 59 13.93 4.31 -1.49
N ASN A 60 12.96 3.68 -2.17
CA ASN A 60 12.18 4.25 -3.27
C ASN A 60 12.99 4.70 -4.51
N VAL A 61 14.21 4.18 -4.70
CA VAL A 61 15.06 4.60 -5.83
C VAL A 61 14.47 4.25 -7.20
N ASN A 62 13.67 3.17 -7.28
CA ASN A 62 13.01 2.70 -8.50
C ASN A 62 11.55 3.15 -8.59
N TRP A 63 11.13 4.14 -7.80
CA TRP A 63 9.75 4.62 -7.82
C TRP A 63 9.39 5.19 -9.19
N ASP A 64 8.23 4.80 -9.71
CA ASP A 64 7.68 5.22 -11.00
C ASP A 64 6.14 5.26 -10.96
N ASP A 65 5.53 5.57 -12.11
CA ASP A 65 4.08 5.69 -12.24
C ASP A 65 3.32 4.39 -11.89
N ASP A 66 3.95 3.21 -12.02
CA ASP A 66 3.32 1.94 -11.67
C ASP A 66 3.15 1.84 -10.14
N PHE A 67 4.12 2.30 -9.34
CA PHE A 67 3.99 2.35 -7.88
C PHE A 67 2.99 3.41 -7.42
N SER A 68 3.00 4.60 -8.05
CA SER A 68 1.96 5.61 -7.80
C SER A 68 0.56 5.07 -8.13
N TYR A 69 0.43 4.28 -9.21
CA TYR A 69 -0.81 3.59 -9.55
C TYR A 69 -1.19 2.53 -8.50
N PHE A 70 -0.25 1.75 -7.97
CA PHE A 70 -0.52 0.77 -6.92
C PHE A 70 -1.15 1.44 -5.68
N CYS A 71 -0.60 2.58 -5.26
CA CYS A 71 -1.17 3.33 -4.13
C CYS A 71 -2.63 3.73 -4.37
N ASP A 72 -2.91 4.29 -5.55
CA ASP A 72 -4.26 4.72 -5.91
C ASP A 72 -5.23 3.54 -6.04
N PHE A 73 -4.78 2.45 -6.66
CA PHE A 73 -5.59 1.26 -6.88
C PHE A 73 -5.94 0.56 -5.56
N ILE A 74 -4.98 0.42 -4.64
CA ILE A 74 -5.22 -0.17 -3.32
C ILE A 74 -6.26 0.66 -2.55
N ALA A 75 -6.04 1.98 -2.43
CA ALA A 75 -6.95 2.85 -1.73
C ALA A 75 -8.36 2.78 -2.32
N GLN A 76 -8.50 2.99 -3.63
CA GLN A 76 -9.80 2.98 -4.31
C GLN A 76 -10.52 1.64 -4.20
N SER A 77 -9.79 0.52 -4.25
CA SER A 77 -10.38 -0.82 -4.22
C SER A 77 -10.91 -1.17 -2.84
N LEU A 78 -10.17 -0.81 -1.78
CA LEU A 78 -10.58 -1.05 -0.40
C LEU A 78 -11.73 -0.12 0.01
N VAL A 79 -11.66 1.19 -0.28
CA VAL A 79 -12.72 2.13 0.16
C VAL A 79 -14.08 1.93 -0.52
N LYS A 80 -14.10 1.27 -1.69
CA LYS A 80 -15.35 0.84 -2.36
C LYS A 80 -16.05 -0.30 -1.64
N GLN A 81 -15.37 -1.05 -0.77
CA GLN A 81 -15.98 -2.15 -0.04
C GLN A 81 -16.85 -1.60 1.09
N THR A 82 -18.08 -2.09 1.20
CA THR A 82 -19.02 -1.68 2.25
C THR A 82 -18.70 -2.27 3.62
N ILE A 83 -17.70 -3.15 3.72
CA ILE A 83 -17.26 -3.81 4.96
C ILE A 83 -16.41 -2.90 5.86
N PHE A 84 -15.89 -1.80 5.32
CA PHE A 84 -15.07 -0.84 6.06
C PHE A 84 -15.93 0.33 6.53
N SER A 85 -15.70 0.74 7.78
CA SER A 85 -16.22 1.98 8.33
C SER A 85 -15.57 3.19 7.66
N GLU A 86 -16.20 4.37 7.78
CA GLU A 86 -15.63 5.60 7.22
C GLU A 86 -14.25 5.93 7.80
N THR A 87 -14.04 5.70 9.11
CA THR A 87 -12.72 5.88 9.74
C THR A 87 -11.67 4.94 9.16
N GLU A 88 -11.98 3.66 8.95
CA GLU A 88 -11.04 2.73 8.30
C GLU A 88 -10.71 3.18 6.87
N LYS A 89 -11.69 3.72 6.13
CA LYS A 89 -11.46 4.25 4.78
C LYS A 89 -10.56 5.48 4.80
N GLU A 90 -10.78 6.39 5.75
CA GLU A 90 -9.94 7.58 5.96
C GLU A 90 -8.50 7.17 6.27
N GLU A 91 -8.28 6.22 7.20
CA GLU A 91 -6.95 5.69 7.52
C GLU A 91 -6.27 5.08 6.28
N ILE A 92 -6.97 4.28 5.49
CA ILE A 92 -6.43 3.69 4.26
C ILE A 92 -6.02 4.77 3.25
N ILE A 93 -6.88 5.78 3.03
CA ILE A 93 -6.59 6.88 2.12
C ILE A 93 -5.36 7.66 2.59
N GLU A 94 -5.30 7.98 3.87
CA GLU A 94 -4.21 8.77 4.45
C GLU A 94 -2.87 8.02 4.32
N ILE A 95 -2.86 6.73 4.65
CA ILE A 95 -1.66 5.87 4.53
C ILE A 95 -1.20 5.77 3.08
N MET A 96 -2.09 5.41 2.15
CA MET A 96 -1.69 5.22 0.76
C MET A 96 -1.23 6.54 0.11
N SER A 97 -1.86 7.66 0.48
CA SER A 97 -1.45 8.99 0.01
C SER A 97 -0.08 9.37 0.56
N TYR A 98 0.18 9.09 1.84
CA TYR A 98 1.48 9.34 2.46
C TYR A 98 2.59 8.52 1.81
N LEU A 99 2.42 7.20 1.67
CA LEU A 99 3.40 6.32 1.04
C LEU A 99 3.70 6.76 -0.41
N LYS A 100 2.65 7.12 -1.17
CA LYS A 100 2.78 7.67 -2.52
C LYS A 100 3.62 8.94 -2.54
N ALA A 101 3.35 9.90 -1.65
CA ALA A 101 4.08 11.16 -1.59
C ALA A 101 5.58 10.95 -1.28
N ARG A 102 5.95 9.95 -0.48
CA ARG A 102 7.36 9.59 -0.24
C ARG A 102 8.04 9.05 -1.49
N GLY A 103 7.35 8.14 -2.18
CA GLY A 103 7.82 7.61 -3.45
C GLY A 103 8.01 8.69 -4.52
N GLU A 104 7.03 9.57 -4.68
CA GLU A 104 7.11 10.69 -5.62
C GLU A 104 8.21 11.69 -5.24
N TYR A 105 8.42 11.95 -3.95
CA TYR A 105 9.54 12.76 -3.48
C TYR A 105 10.89 12.13 -3.88
N ALA A 106 11.06 10.82 -3.64
CA ALA A 106 12.27 10.09 -4.05
C ALA A 106 12.47 10.14 -5.57
N ALA A 107 11.42 9.94 -6.36
CA ALA A 107 11.48 10.03 -7.83
C ALA A 107 11.95 11.42 -8.31
N ARG A 108 11.48 12.50 -7.68
CA ARG A 108 11.89 13.88 -7.99
C ARG A 108 13.33 14.17 -7.60
N CYS A 109 13.83 13.58 -6.52
CA CYS A 109 15.25 13.63 -6.17
C CYS A 109 16.09 12.88 -7.23
N ASN A 110 15.67 11.70 -7.64
CA ASN A 110 16.41 10.86 -8.60
C ASN A 110 16.42 11.44 -10.01
N SER A 111 15.38 12.16 -10.41
CA SER A 111 15.32 12.87 -11.69
C SER A 111 16.14 14.17 -11.71
N GLY A 112 16.63 14.62 -10.54
CA GLY A 112 17.32 15.89 -10.38
C GLY A 112 16.40 17.11 -10.35
N GLU A 113 15.08 16.93 -10.26
CA GLU A 113 14.13 18.02 -10.05
C GLU A 113 14.34 18.68 -8.68
N ILE A 114 14.68 17.87 -7.68
CA ILE A 114 15.17 18.35 -6.37
C ILE A 114 16.69 18.22 -6.38
N SER A 115 17.38 19.34 -6.13
CA SER A 115 18.85 19.34 -6.05
C SER A 115 19.33 18.58 -4.82
N ALA A 116 20.51 17.95 -4.93
CA ALA A 116 21.05 17.07 -3.88
C ALA A 116 21.20 17.76 -2.52
N ASP A 117 21.46 19.06 -2.50
CA ASP A 117 21.57 19.89 -1.28
C ASP A 117 20.23 20.21 -0.62
N MET A 118 19.12 20.02 -1.34
CA MET A 118 17.75 20.27 -0.86
C MET A 118 17.01 18.98 -0.45
N VAL A 119 17.68 17.83 -0.55
CA VAL A 119 17.11 16.53 -0.19
C VAL A 119 16.93 16.44 1.33
N GLN A 120 15.73 16.04 1.75
CA GLN A 120 15.35 15.72 3.12
C GLN A 120 15.24 14.19 3.24
N PRO A 121 16.24 13.51 3.82
CA PRO A 121 16.28 12.04 3.87
C PRO A 121 15.04 11.40 4.50
N GLU A 122 14.44 12.05 5.49
CA GLU A 122 13.21 11.63 6.16
C GLU A 122 11.99 11.54 5.24
N ASN A 123 12.05 12.17 4.07
CA ASN A 123 10.97 12.19 3.09
C ASN A 123 11.15 11.15 1.97
N LEU A 124 12.26 10.42 1.94
CA LEU A 124 12.57 9.47 0.85
C LEU A 124 11.73 8.20 0.92
N ALA A 125 11.58 7.62 2.11
CA ALA A 125 10.87 6.37 2.28
C ALA A 125 10.33 6.23 3.70
N TYR A 126 9.21 5.51 3.84
CA TYR A 126 8.71 5.09 5.13
C TYR A 126 9.15 3.66 5.43
N LEU A 127 9.91 3.48 6.50
CA LEU A 127 10.63 2.22 6.75
C LEU A 127 10.00 1.32 7.82
N LYS A 128 9.04 1.82 8.61
CA LYS A 128 8.39 1.02 9.66
C LYS A 128 7.24 0.19 9.10
N ASP A 129 6.95 -0.95 9.73
CA ASP A 129 5.93 -1.89 9.25
C ASP A 129 4.49 -1.46 9.51
N ASN A 130 4.23 -0.68 10.57
CA ASN A 130 2.89 -0.38 11.07
C ASN A 130 1.91 0.13 10.00
N LEU A 131 2.34 1.02 9.09
CA LEU A 131 1.45 1.53 8.04
C LEU A 131 1.13 0.46 6.99
N TYR A 132 2.13 -0.35 6.61
CA TYR A 132 1.93 -1.46 5.68
C TYR A 132 1.02 -2.52 6.31
N ASP A 133 1.23 -2.82 7.60
CA ASP A 133 0.45 -3.82 8.32
C ASP A 133 -1.01 -3.39 8.51
N VAL A 134 -1.31 -2.10 8.67
CA VAL A 134 -2.69 -1.58 8.66
C VAL A 134 -3.39 -1.88 7.33
N VAL A 135 -2.70 -1.64 6.21
CA VAL A 135 -3.25 -1.88 4.87
C VAL A 135 -3.37 -3.39 4.59
N CYS A 136 -2.38 -4.18 5.00
CA CYS A 136 -2.44 -5.64 4.95
C CYS A 136 -3.60 -6.17 5.79
N ASP A 137 -3.85 -5.63 6.99
CA ASP A 137 -5.00 -6.00 7.80
C ASP A 137 -6.33 -5.67 7.13
N ALA A 138 -6.43 -4.55 6.41
CA ALA A 138 -7.61 -4.25 5.61
C ALA A 138 -7.82 -5.29 4.49
N ILE A 139 -6.74 -5.71 3.81
CA ILE A 139 -6.78 -6.75 2.78
C ILE A 139 -7.13 -8.13 3.39
N GLY A 140 -6.57 -8.46 4.54
CA GLY A 140 -6.87 -9.69 5.28
C GLY A 140 -8.32 -9.73 5.78
N LYS A 141 -8.84 -8.61 6.28
CA LYS A 141 -10.27 -8.45 6.62
C LYS A 141 -11.18 -8.62 5.40
N LEU A 142 -10.78 -8.10 4.24
CA LEU A 142 -11.51 -8.34 2.99
C LEU A 142 -11.57 -9.83 2.68
N GLN A 143 -10.45 -10.55 2.81
CA GLN A 143 -10.41 -11.99 2.59
C GLN A 143 -11.23 -12.78 3.61
N SER A 144 -11.23 -12.40 4.90
CA SER A 144 -11.99 -13.12 5.93
C SER A 144 -13.50 -13.04 5.69
N LEU A 145 -13.99 -11.90 5.18
CA LEU A 145 -15.41 -11.67 4.88
C LEU A 145 -15.79 -12.11 3.46
N HIS A 146 -14.83 -12.18 2.54
CA HIS A 146 -15.02 -12.62 1.16
C HIS A 146 -13.98 -13.70 0.82
N PRO A 147 -14.19 -14.95 1.28
CA PRO A 147 -13.20 -16.01 1.09
C PRO A 147 -13.01 -16.39 -0.38
N GLU A 148 -14.07 -16.21 -1.19
CA GLU A 148 -14.05 -16.46 -2.62
C GLU A 148 -13.26 -15.38 -3.40
N PRO A 149 -12.54 -15.76 -4.47
CA PRO A 149 -11.80 -14.80 -5.29
C PRO A 149 -12.69 -13.72 -5.91
N ILE A 150 -12.42 -12.46 -5.59
CA ILE A 150 -13.13 -11.33 -6.20
C ILE A 150 -12.51 -11.04 -7.58
N CYS A 151 -13.34 -11.00 -8.61
CA CYS A 151 -12.90 -10.67 -9.95
C CYS A 151 -12.44 -9.21 -10.04
N TYR A 152 -11.31 -8.97 -10.71
CA TYR A 152 -10.87 -7.62 -11.06
C TYR A 152 -10.26 -7.58 -12.46
N LYS A 153 -10.17 -6.38 -13.02
CA LYS A 153 -9.60 -6.15 -14.34
C LYS A 153 -8.11 -5.82 -14.22
N ARG A 154 -7.27 -6.77 -14.63
CA ARG A 154 -5.82 -6.56 -14.80
C ARG A 154 -5.51 -5.38 -15.71
N ASN A 155 -4.53 -4.57 -15.32
CA ASN A 155 -4.10 -3.41 -16.10
C ASN A 155 -2.91 -3.79 -17.00
N LYS A 156 -3.17 -3.95 -18.30
CA LYS A 156 -2.15 -4.38 -19.27
C LYS A 156 -1.04 -3.35 -19.54
N SER A 157 -1.19 -2.10 -19.09
CA SER A 157 -0.15 -1.07 -19.28
C SER A 157 0.96 -1.15 -18.24
N LEU A 158 0.72 -1.83 -17.10
CA LEU A 158 1.70 -1.97 -16.04
C LEU A 158 2.85 -2.87 -16.50
N LYS A 159 4.06 -2.46 -16.15
CA LYS A 159 5.30 -3.18 -16.44
C LYS A 159 5.73 -4.07 -15.26
N ARG A 160 5.24 -3.79 -14.05
CA ARG A 160 5.57 -4.48 -12.80
C ARG A 160 4.73 -5.73 -12.55
#